data_AF-A0A662I6J4-F1
#
_entry.id   AF-A0A662I6J4-F1
#
_cell.length_a   1.000
_cell.length_b   1.000
_cell.length_c   1.000
_cell.angle_alpha   90.00
_cell.angle_beta   90.00
_cell.angle_gamma   90.00
#
_symmetry.space_group_name_H-M   'P 1'
#
loop_
_entity.id
_entity.type
_entity.pdbx_description
1 polymer ?
#
loop_
_entity_poly.entity_id
_entity_poly.type
_entity_poly.pdbx_seq_one_letter_code
_entity_poly.pdbx_strand_id
1 'polypeptide(L)'
;MVRKMRGLVHYLSGLAASTFFIELMRDVQMGCLFPLLPAAAAYLPDFFDFKFWKFLEKWDYNIDPAPLDPEENKVPIKRKINELSAEKRYQLCMISGRAYKVKNGGDKLEFELDDGTGKIKVKALGDDVNILLSAIGREIKEGEEVSITGYLDFEGEEKVFIVSDAPHPMFIAQRVADAIDAAYERGEVRVKLQTIRYTGDIYRRYIVDLDSDAQTVRVAIGPYVTVGSNVIDEKMPPEHRRMAEVKTRYPFEKKYPKPTVIEAFSGPSIGFKKVGDKVEEVFLPWHREWSHSFVTGVFVAALIYVIFKLIGYPHSLQLAFASMIGFWLHIIEDQLGFMGGNLFYPFSSKRIPGLGIGESGSAVLNFSTAWLMISFMIANFNAFSSRPPIPLAYHELIMLLSIPSILLYAYALWMWSASKKRIIREEKEVEEALKEEEELGGT
;
A
#
# COMPACT_ATOMS: atom_id res chain seq x y z
N MET A 1 7.78 -13.81 -13.22
CA MET A 1 6.64 -14.74 -13.08
C MET A 1 6.33 -15.15 -11.62
N VAL A 2 7.02 -14.61 -10.60
CA VAL A 2 6.77 -14.90 -9.17
C VAL A 2 6.18 -13.65 -8.49
N ARG A 3 4.87 -13.41 -8.60
CA ARG A 3 4.20 -12.32 -7.85
C ARG A 3 2.80 -12.69 -7.32
N LYS A 4 2.41 -13.96 -7.43
CA LYS A 4 1.03 -14.43 -7.17
C LYS A 4 0.93 -15.60 -6.17
N MET A 5 1.81 -15.68 -5.18
CA MET A 5 1.68 -16.64 -4.06
C MET A 5 0.94 -16.06 -2.83
N ARG A 6 0.28 -14.90 -2.98
CA ARG A 6 -0.45 -14.25 -1.87
C ARG A 6 -1.60 -15.16 -1.44
N GLY A 7 -1.57 -15.62 -0.19
CA GLY A 7 -2.59 -16.49 0.41
C GLY A 7 -2.37 -17.99 0.28
N LEU A 8 -1.50 -18.48 -0.63
CA LEU A 8 -1.23 -19.93 -0.75
C LEU A 8 -0.53 -20.48 0.48
N VAL A 9 0.41 -19.71 1.05
CA VAL A 9 1.16 -20.10 2.25
C VAL A 9 0.20 -20.29 3.41
N HIS A 10 -0.62 -19.29 3.72
CA HIS A 10 -1.63 -19.38 4.77
C HIS A 10 -2.59 -20.55 4.56
N TYR A 11 -3.04 -20.76 3.32
CA TYR A 11 -3.88 -21.91 2.96
C TYR A 11 -3.19 -23.26 3.25
N LEU A 12 -1.91 -23.41 2.87
CA LEU A 12 -1.11 -24.61 3.16
C LEU A 12 -0.92 -24.82 4.66
N SER A 13 -0.75 -23.75 5.44
CA SER A 13 -0.63 -23.82 6.90
C SER A 13 -1.92 -24.30 7.55
N GLY A 14 -3.08 -23.84 7.07
CA GLY A 14 -4.36 -24.38 7.47
C GLY A 14 -4.54 -25.85 7.10
N LEU A 15 -4.13 -26.27 5.89
CA LEU A 15 -4.14 -27.70 5.53
C LEU A 15 -3.22 -28.54 6.44
N ALA A 16 -2.01 -28.06 6.71
CA ALA A 16 -1.08 -28.74 7.60
C ALA A 16 -1.67 -28.90 9.00
N ALA A 17 -2.38 -27.89 9.52
CA ALA A 17 -3.08 -27.98 10.80
C ALA A 17 -4.08 -29.15 10.86
N SER A 18 -4.84 -29.40 9.78
CA SER A 18 -5.74 -30.56 9.70
C SER A 18 -5.00 -31.88 9.88
N THR A 19 -3.79 -31.99 9.32
CA THR A 19 -3.04 -33.25 9.31
C THR A 19 -2.53 -33.69 10.67
N PHE A 20 -2.59 -32.84 11.70
CA PHE A 20 -2.26 -33.25 13.07
C PHE A 20 -3.38 -34.02 13.78
N PHE A 21 -4.57 -34.10 13.18
CA PHE A 21 -5.72 -34.82 13.73
C PHE A 21 -6.00 -36.09 12.93
N ILE A 22 -5.70 -37.25 13.52
CA ILE A 22 -5.82 -38.55 12.83
C ILE A 22 -7.24 -38.85 12.38
N GLU A 23 -8.26 -38.42 13.14
CA GLU A 23 -9.66 -38.61 12.80
C GLU A 23 -10.03 -37.87 11.51
N LEU A 24 -9.56 -36.61 11.38
CA LEU A 24 -9.77 -35.83 10.15
C LEU A 24 -9.07 -36.47 8.95
N MET A 25 -7.90 -37.07 9.15
CA MET A 25 -7.19 -37.77 8.07
C MET A 25 -7.90 -39.04 7.62
N ARG A 26 -8.50 -39.79 8.55
CA ARG A 26 -9.34 -40.95 8.23
C ARG A 26 -10.59 -40.53 7.46
N ASP A 27 -11.18 -39.41 7.82
CA ASP A 27 -12.33 -38.86 7.09
C ASP A 27 -11.97 -38.51 5.64
N VAL A 28 -10.80 -37.90 5.39
CA VAL A 28 -10.31 -37.64 4.03
C VAL A 28 -10.14 -38.93 3.23
N GLN A 29 -9.59 -39.98 3.85
CA GLN A 29 -9.45 -41.29 3.20
C GLN A 29 -10.80 -41.91 2.82
N MET A 30 -11.86 -41.58 3.55
CA MET A 30 -13.25 -41.98 3.25
C MET A 30 -13.94 -41.06 2.25
N GLY A 31 -13.24 -40.07 1.68
CA GLY A 31 -13.78 -39.12 0.71
C GLY A 31 -14.46 -37.89 1.31
N CYS A 32 -14.40 -37.69 2.64
CA CYS A 32 -14.93 -36.50 3.28
C CYS A 32 -14.00 -35.30 3.08
N LEU A 33 -14.55 -34.18 2.59
CA LEU A 33 -13.78 -32.97 2.30
C LEU A 33 -13.84 -31.90 3.41
N PHE A 34 -14.61 -32.12 4.48
CA PHE A 34 -14.66 -31.17 5.61
C PHE A 34 -13.29 -30.87 6.22
N PRO A 35 -12.34 -31.82 6.31
CA PRO A 35 -10.97 -31.54 6.74
C PRO A 35 -10.18 -30.52 5.90
N LEU A 36 -10.74 -29.98 4.81
CA LEU A 36 -10.18 -28.83 4.08
C LEU A 36 -10.58 -27.48 4.68
N LEU A 37 -11.58 -27.41 5.56
CA LEU A 37 -12.04 -26.15 6.18
C LEU A 37 -10.97 -25.42 6.98
N PRO A 38 -10.01 -26.07 7.65
CA PRO A 38 -8.90 -25.35 8.28
C PRO A 38 -8.07 -24.51 7.31
N ALA A 39 -7.94 -24.93 6.05
CA ALA A 39 -7.31 -24.15 4.99
C ALA A 39 -8.13 -22.90 4.61
N ALA A 40 -9.45 -23.05 4.53
CA ALA A 40 -10.35 -21.92 4.34
C ALA A 40 -10.30 -20.96 5.53
N ALA A 41 -10.28 -21.49 6.77
CA ALA A 41 -10.17 -20.71 8.00
C ALA A 41 -8.88 -19.91 8.06
N ALA A 42 -7.75 -20.48 7.63
CA ALA A 42 -6.48 -19.77 7.52
C ALA A 42 -6.53 -18.60 6.53
N TYR A 43 -7.37 -18.65 5.49
CA TYR A 43 -7.54 -17.56 4.53
C TYR A 43 -8.54 -16.48 4.97
N LEU A 44 -9.39 -16.77 5.96
CA LEU A 44 -10.45 -15.87 6.40
C LEU A 44 -9.98 -14.49 6.87
N PRO A 45 -8.88 -14.32 7.63
CA PRO A 45 -8.44 -13.00 8.09
C PRO A 45 -8.25 -12.01 6.94
N ASP A 46 -7.48 -12.40 5.92
CA ASP A 46 -7.27 -11.60 4.71
C ASP A 46 -8.56 -11.43 3.92
N PHE A 47 -9.38 -12.48 3.81
CA PHE A 47 -10.64 -12.39 3.10
C PHE A 47 -11.56 -11.33 3.70
N PHE A 48 -11.71 -11.29 5.03
CA PHE A 48 -12.52 -10.27 5.70
C PHE A 48 -11.98 -8.86 5.44
N ASP A 49 -10.67 -8.67 5.54
CA ASP A 49 -10.06 -7.37 5.34
C ASP A 49 -10.22 -6.87 3.90
N PHE A 50 -9.80 -7.67 2.92
CA PHE A 50 -9.73 -7.24 1.53
C PHE A 50 -11.07 -7.28 0.79
N LYS A 51 -12.03 -8.11 1.23
CA LYS A 51 -13.33 -8.24 0.55
C LYS A 51 -14.46 -7.47 1.24
N PHE A 52 -14.34 -7.16 2.52
CA PHE A 52 -15.38 -6.46 3.27
C PHE A 52 -14.84 -5.20 3.92
N TRP A 53 -13.88 -5.33 4.84
CA TRP A 53 -13.51 -4.24 5.74
C TRP A 53 -12.88 -3.04 5.03
N LYS A 54 -12.05 -3.29 3.99
CA LYS A 54 -11.48 -2.24 3.14
C LYS A 54 -12.54 -1.29 2.57
N PHE A 55 -13.72 -1.79 2.22
CA PHE A 55 -14.78 -0.98 1.61
C PHE A 55 -15.63 -0.21 2.63
N LEU A 56 -15.50 -0.54 3.92
CA LEU A 56 -16.14 0.17 5.03
C LEU A 56 -15.22 1.22 5.65
N GLU A 57 -13.97 1.30 5.18
CA GLU A 57 -13.02 2.32 5.63
C GLU A 57 -13.55 3.73 5.32
N LYS A 58 -13.53 4.58 6.34
CA LYS A 58 -13.76 6.02 6.19
C LYS A 58 -12.43 6.75 6.18
N TRP A 59 -12.35 7.80 5.36
CA TRP A 59 -11.15 8.61 5.21
C TRP A 59 -11.48 10.05 5.59
N ASP A 60 -10.58 10.69 6.32
CA ASP A 60 -10.64 12.11 6.66
C ASP A 60 -10.11 12.96 5.50
N TYR A 61 -9.11 12.45 4.79
CA TYR A 61 -8.54 13.07 3.59
C TYR A 61 -8.66 12.09 2.41
N ASN A 62 -9.29 12.54 1.33
CA ASN A 62 -9.26 11.85 0.03
C ASN A 62 -8.43 12.68 -0.94
N ILE A 63 -7.16 12.32 -1.11
CA ILE A 63 -6.22 13.03 -1.94
C ILE A 63 -6.30 12.46 -3.35
N ASP A 64 -7.09 13.13 -4.19
CA ASP A 64 -7.21 12.85 -5.61
C ASP A 64 -6.49 13.91 -6.44
N PRO A 65 -5.26 13.66 -6.90
CA PRO A 65 -4.49 14.65 -7.66
C PRO A 65 -5.01 14.84 -9.09
N ALA A 66 -5.74 13.88 -9.66
CA ALA A 66 -6.27 13.94 -11.03
C ALA A 66 -7.64 13.27 -11.09
N PRO A 67 -8.68 13.92 -10.54
CA PRO A 67 -10.01 13.34 -10.44
C PRO A 67 -10.63 13.07 -11.81
N LEU A 68 -11.43 12.01 -11.88
CA LEU A 68 -12.21 11.63 -13.05
C LEU A 68 -13.41 12.57 -13.22
N ASP A 69 -13.69 12.98 -14.45
CA ASP A 69 -14.93 13.62 -14.83
C ASP A 69 -16.09 12.60 -14.80
N PRO A 70 -17.12 12.76 -13.95
CA PRO A 70 -18.21 11.80 -13.85
C PRO A 70 -19.11 11.81 -15.09
N GLU A 71 -19.20 12.91 -15.83
CA GLU A 71 -20.07 13.04 -17.00
C GLU A 71 -19.38 12.53 -18.27
N GLU A 72 -18.13 12.93 -18.47
CA GLU A 72 -17.37 12.53 -19.66
C GLU A 72 -16.63 11.19 -19.49
N ASN A 73 -16.51 10.67 -18.26
CA ASN A 73 -15.70 9.51 -17.92
C ASN A 73 -14.24 9.64 -18.44
N LYS A 74 -13.70 10.86 -18.35
CA LYS A 74 -12.35 11.23 -18.78
C LYS A 74 -11.56 11.84 -17.63
N VAL A 75 -10.25 11.63 -17.65
CA VAL A 75 -9.34 12.28 -16.70
C VAL A 75 -8.55 13.35 -17.46
N PRO A 76 -8.34 14.54 -16.88
CA PRO A 76 -8.87 15.01 -15.61
C PRO A 76 -10.27 15.63 -15.71
N ILE A 77 -10.89 15.89 -14.56
CA ILE A 77 -12.20 16.54 -14.43
C ILE A 77 -12.22 17.88 -15.18
N LYS A 78 -13.31 18.16 -15.89
CA LYS A 78 -13.56 19.46 -16.49
C LYS A 78 -14.10 20.43 -15.44
N ARG A 79 -13.55 21.63 -15.38
CA ARG A 79 -14.00 22.71 -14.47
C ARG A 79 -14.28 23.99 -15.24
N LYS A 80 -15.22 24.76 -14.72
CA LYS A 80 -15.42 26.16 -15.13
C LYS A 80 -14.41 27.06 -14.43
N ILE A 81 -14.08 28.18 -15.04
CA ILE A 81 -13.08 29.12 -14.52
C ILE A 81 -13.51 29.68 -13.15
N ASN A 82 -14.80 29.94 -12.95
CA ASN A 82 -15.31 30.44 -11.66
C ASN A 82 -15.27 29.40 -10.53
N GLU A 83 -15.13 28.11 -10.83
CA GLU A 83 -15.00 27.03 -9.85
C GLU A 83 -13.56 26.80 -9.38
N LEU A 84 -12.59 27.46 -10.03
CA LEU A 84 -11.18 27.40 -9.65
C LEU A 84 -10.96 28.17 -8.34
N SER A 85 -10.56 27.45 -7.31
CA SER A 85 -10.37 27.97 -5.94
C SER A 85 -9.00 27.63 -5.40
N ALA A 86 -8.52 28.44 -4.45
CA ALA A 86 -7.22 28.24 -3.80
C ALA A 86 -7.12 26.88 -3.09
N GLU A 87 -8.24 26.34 -2.61
CA GLU A 87 -8.30 25.01 -2.00
C GLU A 87 -7.90 23.89 -2.97
N LYS A 88 -8.10 24.08 -4.27
CA LYS A 88 -7.77 23.10 -5.33
C LYS A 88 -6.53 23.50 -6.13
N ARG A 89 -5.74 24.46 -5.64
CA ARG A 89 -4.43 24.81 -6.20
C ARG A 89 -3.62 23.53 -6.42
N TYR A 90 -2.91 23.41 -7.54
CA TYR A 90 -2.11 22.24 -7.92
C TYR A 90 -2.84 20.94 -8.30
N GLN A 91 -4.17 20.84 -8.10
CA GLN A 91 -4.95 19.68 -8.57
C GLN A 91 -5.09 19.74 -10.10
N LEU A 92 -4.88 18.61 -10.77
CA LEU A 92 -5.03 18.54 -12.22
C LEU A 92 -6.51 18.63 -12.63
N CYS A 93 -6.83 19.51 -13.57
CA CYS A 93 -8.14 19.67 -14.17
C CYS A 93 -8.04 20.13 -15.63
N MET A 94 -9.16 20.11 -16.34
CA MET A 94 -9.29 20.65 -17.68
C MET A 94 -10.20 21.86 -17.67
N ILE A 95 -9.83 22.92 -18.39
CA ILE A 95 -10.68 24.09 -18.63
C ILE A 95 -10.85 24.29 -20.14
N SER A 96 -12.00 24.83 -20.55
CA SER A 96 -12.30 25.12 -21.95
C SER A 96 -12.83 26.54 -22.07
N GLY A 97 -12.44 27.25 -23.12
CA GLY A 97 -12.93 28.61 -23.37
C GLY A 97 -12.32 29.22 -24.63
N ARG A 98 -12.64 30.49 -24.89
CA ARG A 98 -12.09 31.24 -26.01
C ARG A 98 -10.78 31.90 -25.62
N ALA A 99 -9.75 31.73 -26.43
CA ALA A 99 -8.42 32.29 -26.20
C ALA A 99 -8.33 33.75 -26.71
N TYR A 100 -7.69 34.62 -25.94
CA TYR A 100 -7.45 36.03 -26.25
C TYR A 100 -6.03 36.44 -25.87
N LYS A 101 -5.51 37.51 -26.49
CA LYS A 101 -4.20 38.10 -26.16
C LYS A 101 -3.06 37.06 -26.21
N VAL A 102 -3.04 36.26 -27.26
CA VAL A 102 -2.08 35.15 -27.40
C VAL A 102 -0.68 35.71 -27.65
N LYS A 103 0.28 35.32 -26.80
CA LYS A 103 1.70 35.68 -26.89
C LYS A 103 2.53 34.40 -26.91
N ASN A 104 3.13 34.10 -28.06
CA ASN A 104 4.02 32.95 -28.24
C ASN A 104 5.48 33.42 -28.31
N GLY A 105 6.27 33.07 -27.29
CA GLY A 105 7.71 33.33 -27.21
C GLY A 105 8.60 32.14 -27.56
N GLY A 106 8.02 31.05 -28.08
CA GLY A 106 8.74 29.80 -28.38
C GLY A 106 8.84 28.88 -27.16
N ASP A 107 9.59 29.30 -26.13
CA ASP A 107 9.74 28.55 -24.86
C ASP A 107 8.61 28.82 -23.85
N LYS A 108 7.75 29.79 -24.18
CA LYS A 108 6.69 30.26 -23.30
C LYS A 108 5.50 30.71 -24.12
N LEU A 109 4.32 30.24 -23.74
CA LEU A 109 3.06 30.62 -24.36
C LEU A 109 2.12 31.14 -23.29
N GLU A 110 1.69 32.39 -23.42
CA GLU A 110 0.72 33.03 -22.53
C GLU A 110 -0.51 33.49 -23.32
N PHE A 111 -1.70 33.33 -22.75
CA PHE A 111 -2.95 33.87 -23.29
C PHE A 111 -4.00 33.98 -22.18
N GLU A 112 -5.07 34.73 -22.44
CA GLU A 112 -6.25 34.76 -21.56
C GLU A 112 -7.30 33.80 -22.10
N LEU A 113 -7.97 33.06 -21.22
CA LEU A 113 -9.09 32.18 -21.56
C LEU A 113 -10.37 32.73 -20.93
N ASP A 114 -11.44 32.80 -21.71
CA ASP A 114 -12.79 33.18 -21.25
C ASP A 114 -13.79 32.06 -21.57
N ASP A 115 -14.42 31.51 -20.54
CA ASP A 115 -15.44 30.45 -20.66
C ASP A 115 -16.88 30.97 -20.49
N GLY A 116 -17.05 32.30 -20.41
CA GLY A 116 -18.31 32.98 -20.11
C GLY A 116 -18.65 33.05 -18.61
N THR A 117 -17.93 32.31 -17.75
CA THR A 117 -18.09 32.37 -16.29
C THR A 117 -16.97 33.15 -15.60
N GLY A 118 -15.82 33.27 -16.25
CA GLY A 118 -14.69 34.07 -15.79
C GLY A 118 -13.58 34.14 -16.84
N LYS A 119 -12.57 34.97 -16.54
CA LYS A 119 -11.35 35.06 -17.33
C LYS A 119 -10.17 34.61 -16.48
N ILE A 120 -9.24 33.87 -17.09
CA ILE A 120 -8.01 33.44 -16.43
C ILE A 120 -6.83 33.53 -17.38
N LYS A 121 -5.67 33.90 -16.84
CA LYS A 121 -4.41 33.86 -17.56
C LYS A 121 -3.91 32.42 -17.63
N VAL A 122 -3.59 31.93 -18.81
CA VAL A 122 -3.01 30.61 -19.07
C VAL A 122 -1.54 30.76 -19.40
N LYS A 123 -0.69 29.89 -18.85
CA LYS A 123 0.75 29.83 -19.16
C LYS A 123 1.22 28.41 -19.43
N ALA A 124 1.93 28.21 -20.52
CA ALA A 124 2.71 27.01 -20.80
C ALA A 124 4.20 27.38 -20.88
N LEU A 125 5.07 26.51 -20.36
CA LEU A 125 6.52 26.73 -20.25
C LEU A 125 7.29 25.53 -20.79
N GLY A 126 8.37 25.78 -21.52
CA GLY A 126 9.27 24.77 -22.08
C GLY A 126 8.52 23.68 -22.84
N ASP A 127 8.72 22.44 -22.40
CA ASP A 127 8.10 21.25 -23.02
C ASP A 127 6.57 21.27 -23.00
N ASP A 128 5.93 21.98 -22.06
CA ASP A 128 4.47 22.09 -22.00
C ASP A 128 3.89 22.89 -23.17
N VAL A 129 4.67 23.81 -23.75
CA VAL A 129 4.26 24.51 -24.97
C VAL A 129 4.11 23.49 -26.10
N ASN A 130 5.10 22.63 -26.27
CA ASN A 130 5.10 21.58 -27.30
C ASN A 130 3.99 20.55 -27.06
N ILE A 131 3.76 20.15 -25.81
CA ILE A 131 2.66 19.23 -25.44
C ILE A 131 1.30 19.86 -25.79
N LEU A 132 1.09 21.13 -25.43
CA LEU A 132 -0.15 21.83 -25.71
C LEU A 132 -0.41 21.95 -27.21
N LEU A 133 0.58 22.45 -27.97
CA LEU A 133 0.44 22.64 -29.41
C LEU A 133 0.27 21.32 -30.15
N SER A 134 0.92 20.25 -29.69
CA SER A 134 0.73 18.90 -30.25
C SER A 134 -0.66 18.34 -29.96
N ALA A 135 -1.20 18.59 -28.76
CA ALA A 135 -2.55 18.16 -28.39
C ALA A 135 -3.63 18.92 -29.18
N ILE A 136 -3.41 20.19 -29.48
CA ILE A 136 -4.31 21.03 -30.29
C ILE A 136 -4.11 20.75 -31.80
N GLY A 137 -2.91 20.34 -32.21
CA GLY A 137 -2.53 20.04 -33.60
C GLY A 137 -2.31 21.28 -34.47
N ARG A 138 -2.37 22.49 -33.90
CA ARG A 138 -2.19 23.78 -34.57
C ARG A 138 -1.81 24.89 -33.59
N GLU A 139 -1.43 26.05 -34.12
CA GLU A 139 -1.27 27.26 -33.32
C GLU A 139 -2.61 27.79 -32.81
N ILE A 140 -2.61 28.35 -31.60
CA ILE A 140 -3.79 28.95 -30.96
C ILE A 140 -4.03 30.34 -31.55
N LYS A 141 -5.21 30.56 -32.11
CA LYS A 141 -5.62 31.89 -32.63
C LYS A 141 -6.54 32.61 -31.66
N GLU A 142 -6.55 33.94 -31.75
CA GLU A 142 -7.50 34.74 -30.97
C GLU A 142 -8.95 34.44 -31.37
N GLY A 143 -9.82 34.35 -30.37
CA GLY A 143 -11.24 34.00 -30.52
C GLY A 143 -11.51 32.50 -30.69
N GLU A 144 -10.48 31.67 -30.77
CA GLU A 144 -10.61 30.22 -30.93
C GLU A 144 -11.00 29.55 -29.60
N GLU A 145 -11.91 28.58 -29.68
CA GLU A 145 -12.25 27.74 -28.53
C GLU A 145 -11.20 26.64 -28.37
N VAL A 146 -10.58 26.59 -27.19
CA VAL A 146 -9.52 25.64 -26.85
C VAL A 146 -9.82 24.97 -25.51
N SER A 147 -9.41 23.70 -25.38
CA SER A 147 -9.48 22.94 -24.13
C SER A 147 -8.08 22.61 -23.67
N ILE A 148 -7.79 22.89 -22.40
CA ILE A 148 -6.44 22.91 -21.86
C ILE A 148 -6.42 22.13 -20.55
N THR A 149 -5.45 21.24 -20.42
CA THR A 149 -5.18 20.48 -19.20
C THR A 149 -4.08 21.15 -18.40
N GLY A 150 -4.26 21.25 -17.10
CA GLY A 150 -3.33 21.95 -16.22
C GLY A 150 -3.83 22.04 -14.79
N TYR A 151 -3.28 22.98 -14.04
CA TYR A 151 -3.68 23.25 -12.66
C TYR A 151 -3.70 24.74 -12.36
N LEU A 152 -4.48 25.12 -11.34
CA LEU A 152 -4.49 26.47 -10.82
C LEU A 152 -3.23 26.73 -9.98
N ASP A 153 -2.61 27.88 -10.20
CA ASP A 153 -1.58 28.50 -9.37
C ASP A 153 -1.83 30.00 -9.19
N PHE A 154 -0.98 30.68 -8.44
CA PHE A 154 -1.08 32.11 -8.15
C PHE A 154 0.25 32.83 -8.39
N GLU A 155 0.20 33.95 -9.11
CA GLU A 155 1.30 34.91 -9.22
C GLU A 155 0.95 36.16 -8.42
N GLY A 156 1.45 36.24 -7.19
CA GLY A 156 0.95 37.21 -6.21
C GLY A 156 -0.50 36.87 -5.84
N GLU A 157 -1.42 37.79 -6.09
CA GLU A 157 -2.86 37.58 -5.86
C GLU A 157 -3.62 37.16 -7.14
N GLU A 158 -2.96 37.17 -8.31
CA GLU A 158 -3.59 36.85 -9.58
C GLU A 158 -3.65 35.32 -9.81
N LYS A 159 -4.83 34.82 -10.20
CA LYS A 159 -5.02 33.41 -10.58
C LYS A 159 -4.40 33.16 -11.95
N VAL A 160 -3.55 32.15 -12.02
CA VAL A 160 -2.91 31.71 -13.27
C VAL A 160 -3.15 30.22 -13.45
N PHE A 161 -3.51 29.81 -14.66
CA PHE A 161 -3.64 28.41 -15.03
C PHE A 161 -2.36 27.94 -15.71
N ILE A 162 -1.66 26.99 -15.08
CA ILE A 162 -0.42 26.44 -15.60
C ILE A 162 -0.74 25.18 -16.38
N VAL A 163 -0.37 25.17 -17.66
CA VAL A 163 -0.56 24.03 -18.55
C VAL A 163 0.34 22.89 -18.11
N SER A 164 -0.22 21.68 -18.02
CA SER A 164 0.50 20.51 -17.54
C SER A 164 -0.16 19.22 -17.99
N ASP A 165 0.65 18.20 -18.25
CA ASP A 165 0.20 16.83 -18.51
C ASP A 165 0.07 15.97 -17.24
N ALA A 166 0.46 16.50 -16.07
CA ALA A 166 0.44 15.81 -14.78
C ALA A 166 0.08 16.75 -13.61
N PRO A 167 -0.48 16.25 -12.50
CA PRO A 167 -0.69 17.07 -11.32
C PRO A 167 0.64 17.56 -10.74
N HIS A 168 0.62 18.73 -10.11
CA HIS A 168 1.81 19.24 -9.44
C HIS A 168 2.00 18.52 -8.10
N PRO A 169 3.21 17.98 -7.79
CA PRO A 169 3.44 17.13 -6.61
C PRO A 169 3.14 17.83 -5.27
N MET A 170 3.21 19.16 -5.24
CA MET A 170 2.86 19.97 -4.07
C MET A 170 1.42 19.74 -3.58
N PHE A 171 0.47 19.43 -4.49
CA PHE A 171 -0.91 19.11 -4.09
C PHE A 171 -0.95 17.93 -3.10
N ILE A 172 -0.19 16.88 -3.42
CA ILE A 172 -0.15 15.65 -2.64
C ILE A 172 0.69 15.89 -1.38
N ALA A 173 1.87 16.49 -1.52
CA ALA A 173 2.81 16.72 -0.41
C ALA A 173 2.17 17.56 0.71
N GLN A 174 1.54 18.68 0.34
CA GLN A 174 0.88 19.56 1.30
C GLN A 174 -0.26 18.84 2.01
N ARG A 175 -1.12 18.11 1.29
CA ARG A 175 -2.27 17.44 1.90
C ARG A 175 -1.89 16.27 2.80
N VAL A 176 -0.80 15.58 2.50
CA VAL A 176 -0.24 14.56 3.40
C VAL A 176 0.34 15.23 4.65
N ALA A 177 1.07 16.34 4.52
CA ALA A 177 1.59 17.10 5.65
C ALA A 177 0.46 17.65 6.55
N ASP A 178 -0.58 18.24 5.94
CA ASP A 178 -1.78 18.73 6.65
C ASP A 178 -2.47 17.60 7.41
N ALA A 179 -2.51 16.39 6.84
CA ALA A 179 -3.12 15.23 7.49
C ALA A 179 -2.29 14.73 8.69
N ILE A 180 -0.96 14.75 8.59
CA ILE A 180 -0.06 14.46 9.72
C ILE A 180 -0.28 15.49 10.84
N ASP A 181 -0.32 16.77 10.49
CA ASP A 181 -0.54 17.84 11.46
C ASP A 181 -1.91 17.72 12.13
N ALA A 182 -2.96 17.44 11.34
CA ALA A 182 -4.29 17.21 11.85
C ALA A 182 -4.36 15.98 12.77
N ALA A 183 -3.57 14.92 12.50
CA ALA A 183 -3.49 13.75 13.37
C ALA A 183 -2.91 14.11 14.74
N TYR A 184 -1.90 14.98 14.78
CA TYR A 184 -1.33 15.46 16.04
C TYR A 184 -2.35 16.23 16.89
N GLU A 185 -3.21 17.02 16.24
CA GLU A 185 -4.21 17.84 16.91
C GLU A 185 -5.47 17.03 17.31
N ARG A 186 -5.91 16.10 16.46
CA ARG A 186 -7.21 15.40 16.57
C ARG A 186 -7.11 13.96 17.08
N GLY A 187 -5.92 13.37 17.07
CA GLY A 187 -5.64 12.02 17.58
C GLY A 187 -5.41 10.98 16.49
N GLU A 188 -6.35 10.78 15.55
CA GLU A 188 -6.19 9.84 14.42
C GLU A 188 -6.78 10.46 13.16
N VAL A 189 -6.07 10.32 12.04
CA VAL A 189 -6.48 10.77 10.71
C VAL A 189 -6.19 9.66 9.70
N ARG A 190 -7.13 9.38 8.79
CA ARG A 190 -6.99 8.40 7.73
C ARG A 190 -6.96 9.08 6.36
N VAL A 191 -5.94 8.77 5.58
CA VAL A 191 -5.67 9.37 4.27
C VAL A 191 -5.80 8.34 3.18
N LYS A 192 -6.61 8.66 2.17
CA LYS A 192 -6.70 7.92 0.93
C LYS A 192 -5.88 8.59 -0.15
N LEU A 193 -4.89 7.88 -0.68
CA LEU A 193 -4.08 8.32 -1.81
C LEU A 193 -4.62 7.70 -3.10
N GLN A 194 -5.26 8.50 -3.95
CA GLN A 194 -5.81 8.01 -5.23
C GLN A 194 -4.73 7.91 -6.29
N THR A 195 -4.90 6.98 -7.23
CA THR A 195 -4.02 6.86 -8.39
C THR A 195 -4.31 7.93 -9.44
N ILE A 196 -3.29 8.36 -10.15
CA ILE A 196 -3.45 9.20 -11.34
C ILE A 196 -3.72 8.28 -12.54
N ARG A 197 -4.99 8.16 -12.93
CA ARG A 197 -5.42 7.30 -14.05
C ARG A 197 -5.50 8.09 -15.36
N TYR A 198 -5.09 7.50 -16.46
CA TYR A 198 -5.28 8.03 -17.82
C TYR A 198 -6.18 7.07 -18.62
N THR A 199 -6.37 7.36 -19.91
CA THR A 199 -7.19 6.53 -20.81
C THR A 199 -6.73 5.08 -20.83
N GLY A 200 -7.67 4.15 -20.71
CA GLY A 200 -7.41 2.71 -20.68
C GLY A 200 -6.82 2.21 -19.36
N ASP A 201 -5.78 1.38 -19.47
CA ASP A 201 -5.05 0.74 -18.36
C ASP A 201 -3.71 1.44 -18.06
N ILE A 202 -3.62 2.73 -18.39
CA ILE A 202 -2.46 3.58 -18.22
C ILE A 202 -2.62 4.43 -16.96
N TYR A 203 -1.56 4.51 -16.18
CA TYR A 203 -1.50 5.28 -14.96
C TYR A 203 -0.19 6.06 -14.91
N ARG A 204 -0.16 7.16 -14.15
CA ARG A 204 1.08 7.88 -13.84
C ARG A 204 1.53 7.49 -12.44
N ARG A 205 2.76 6.97 -12.34
CA ARG A 205 3.38 6.65 -11.05
C ARG A 205 3.60 7.94 -10.27
N TYR A 206 3.36 7.91 -8.98
CA TYR A 206 3.98 8.86 -8.06
C TYR A 206 4.42 8.16 -6.77
N ILE A 207 5.37 8.77 -6.09
CA ILE A 207 5.99 8.23 -4.88
C ILE A 207 5.77 9.24 -3.76
N VAL A 208 5.32 8.76 -2.61
CA VAL A 208 5.27 9.53 -1.36
C VAL A 208 6.31 8.95 -0.42
N ASP A 209 7.26 9.78 -0.01
CA ASP A 209 8.27 9.44 0.97
C ASP A 209 8.12 10.34 2.21
N LEU A 210 8.16 9.72 3.39
CA LEU A 210 8.03 10.39 4.66
C LEU A 210 9.39 10.33 5.37
N ASP A 211 10.09 11.45 5.40
CA ASP A 211 11.38 11.59 6.07
C ASP A 211 11.13 12.04 7.52
N SER A 212 11.25 11.11 8.46
CA SER A 212 10.93 11.36 9.88
C SER A 212 11.96 12.28 10.54
N ASP A 213 13.23 12.19 10.13
CA ASP A 213 14.32 12.98 10.69
C ASP A 213 14.25 14.43 10.21
N ALA A 214 14.00 14.62 8.91
CA ALA A 214 13.81 15.94 8.33
C ALA A 214 12.39 16.51 8.55
N GLN A 215 11.47 15.75 9.15
CA GLN A 215 10.05 16.08 9.31
C GLN A 215 9.38 16.52 8.00
N THR A 216 9.78 15.87 6.89
CA THR A 216 9.48 16.31 5.53
C THR A 216 8.70 15.23 4.77
N VAL A 217 7.63 15.66 4.10
CA VAL A 217 6.90 14.87 3.11
C VAL A 217 7.47 15.18 1.74
N ARG A 218 8.06 14.19 1.08
CA ARG A 218 8.55 14.30 -0.30
C ARG A 218 7.60 13.57 -1.24
N VAL A 219 7.25 14.23 -2.35
CA VAL A 219 6.44 13.61 -3.41
C VAL A 219 7.14 13.76 -4.74
N ALA A 220 7.30 12.66 -5.46
CA ALA A 220 7.87 12.63 -6.80
C ALA A 220 6.88 12.05 -7.81
N ILE A 221 6.68 12.74 -8.94
CA ILE A 221 5.90 12.24 -10.08
C ILE A 221 6.85 11.49 -11.02
N GLY A 222 6.48 10.25 -11.33
CA GLY A 222 7.26 9.31 -12.14
C GLY A 222 6.70 9.10 -13.55
N PRO A 223 7.06 7.97 -14.20
CA PRO A 223 6.70 7.67 -15.57
C PRO A 223 5.26 7.12 -15.71
N TYR A 224 4.84 6.89 -16.96
CA TYR A 224 3.62 6.16 -17.24
C TYR A 224 3.81 4.66 -17.07
N VAL A 225 2.84 4.01 -16.44
CA VAL A 225 2.87 2.57 -16.14
C VAL A 225 1.55 1.90 -16.48
N THR A 226 1.63 0.60 -16.79
CA THR A 226 0.46 -0.27 -16.87
C THR A 226 -0.03 -0.68 -15.48
N VAL A 227 -1.22 -1.28 -15.40
CA VAL A 227 -1.73 -1.97 -14.19
C VAL A 227 -0.72 -2.98 -13.61
N GLY A 228 0.15 -3.56 -14.45
CA GLY A 228 1.19 -4.51 -14.06
C GLY A 228 2.47 -3.88 -13.50
N SER A 229 2.51 -2.55 -13.30
CA SER A 229 3.71 -1.78 -12.93
C SER A 229 4.80 -1.70 -14.01
N ASN A 230 4.54 -2.18 -15.24
CA ASN A 230 5.50 -2.05 -16.34
C ASN A 230 5.50 -0.62 -16.85
N VAL A 231 6.67 -0.03 -17.00
CA VAL A 231 6.86 1.30 -17.58
C VAL A 231 6.51 1.23 -19.07
N ILE A 232 5.61 2.11 -19.51
CA ILE A 232 5.20 2.25 -20.92
C ILE A 232 6.09 3.27 -21.62
N ASP A 233 6.32 4.38 -20.92
CA ASP A 233 7.06 5.53 -21.41
C ASP A 233 7.85 6.14 -20.25
N GLU A 234 9.15 6.31 -20.44
CA GLU A 234 10.06 6.92 -19.47
C GLU A 234 9.89 8.45 -19.39
N LYS A 235 9.02 9.05 -20.21
CA LYS A 235 8.69 10.47 -20.17
C LYS A 235 8.34 10.92 -18.75
N MET A 236 9.23 11.72 -18.17
CA MET A 236 9.05 12.37 -16.88
C MET A 236 8.38 13.73 -17.04
N PRO A 237 7.77 14.29 -15.97
CA PRO A 237 7.45 15.70 -15.97
C PRO A 237 8.73 16.55 -16.07
N PRO A 238 8.62 17.80 -16.54
CA PRO A 238 9.67 18.81 -16.42
C PRO A 238 10.26 18.86 -15.00
N GLU A 239 11.56 19.10 -14.92
CA GLU A 239 12.35 19.01 -13.68
C GLU A 239 11.76 19.87 -12.55
N HIS A 240 11.37 21.11 -12.86
CA HIS A 240 10.80 22.06 -11.90
C HIS A 240 9.48 21.60 -11.26
N ARG A 241 8.79 20.59 -11.82
CA ARG A 241 7.53 20.04 -11.28
C ARG A 241 7.60 18.53 -11.04
N ARG A 242 8.80 17.96 -11.00
CA ARG A 242 9.01 16.52 -10.81
C ARG A 242 8.88 16.12 -9.35
N MET A 243 9.25 17.01 -8.44
CA MET A 243 9.29 16.75 -7.00
C MET A 243 8.76 17.95 -6.22
N ALA A 244 8.15 17.69 -5.07
CA ALA A 244 7.83 18.69 -4.06
C ALA A 244 8.19 18.16 -2.68
N GLU A 245 8.58 19.07 -1.79
CA GLU A 245 8.87 18.78 -0.40
C GLU A 245 8.10 19.75 0.49
N VAL A 246 7.47 19.23 1.55
CA VAL A 246 6.72 20.03 2.52
C VAL A 246 7.11 19.59 3.92
N LYS A 247 7.49 20.55 4.77
CA LYS A 247 7.74 20.29 6.19
C LYS A 247 6.41 20.24 6.96
N THR A 248 6.32 19.27 7.85
CA THR A 248 5.23 19.16 8.83
C THR A 248 5.48 20.10 10.01
N ARG A 249 4.41 20.49 10.73
CA ARG A 249 4.53 21.32 11.94
C ARG A 249 4.91 20.50 13.16
N TYR A 250 4.55 19.22 13.18
CA TYR A 250 4.76 18.32 14.30
C TYR A 250 5.61 17.11 13.90
N PRO A 251 6.40 16.54 14.84
CA PRO A 251 7.20 15.34 14.56
C PRO A 251 6.31 14.15 14.22
N PHE A 252 6.78 13.35 13.26
CA PHE A 252 6.18 12.07 12.91
C PHE A 252 7.23 10.97 12.79
N GLU A 253 6.79 9.72 12.89
CA GLU A 253 7.61 8.53 12.71
C GLU A 253 6.98 7.63 11.65
N LYS A 254 7.71 7.44 10.55
CA LYS A 254 7.42 6.46 9.50
C LYS A 254 7.73 5.06 10.04
N LYS A 255 6.76 4.15 9.98
CA LYS A 255 6.93 2.76 10.45
C LYS A 255 7.18 1.80 9.30
N TYR A 256 6.66 2.10 8.10
CA TYR A 256 6.89 1.28 6.93
C TYR A 256 8.21 1.69 6.25
N PRO A 257 9.19 0.80 6.04
CA PRO A 257 10.56 1.21 5.71
C PRO A 257 10.72 1.81 4.30
N LYS A 258 9.79 1.53 3.38
CA LYS A 258 9.89 1.94 1.99
C LYS A 258 9.01 3.15 1.68
N PRO A 259 9.41 4.02 0.74
CA PRO A 259 8.49 4.99 0.16
C PRO A 259 7.24 4.30 -0.38
N THR A 260 6.10 4.95 -0.23
CA THR A 260 4.84 4.46 -0.79
C THR A 260 4.83 4.77 -2.28
N VAL A 261 4.77 3.73 -3.12
CA VAL A 261 4.72 3.83 -4.58
C VAL A 261 3.27 3.63 -5.05
N ILE A 262 2.71 4.63 -5.73
CA ILE A 262 1.32 4.63 -6.21
C ILE A 262 1.34 4.55 -7.73
N GLU A 263 0.73 3.51 -8.28
CA GLU A 263 0.82 3.17 -9.72
C GLU A 263 -0.48 2.67 -10.33
N ALA A 264 -1.33 1.94 -9.61
CA ALA A 264 -2.51 1.28 -10.20
C ALA A 264 -3.60 0.97 -9.16
N PHE A 265 -4.80 0.61 -9.65
CA PHE A 265 -6.00 0.34 -8.86
C PHE A 265 -6.49 1.55 -8.06
N SER A 266 -6.95 1.35 -6.82
CA SER A 266 -7.52 2.40 -5.97
C SER A 266 -6.47 3.18 -5.16
N GLY A 267 -5.18 2.89 -5.35
CA GLY A 267 -4.11 3.35 -4.46
C GLY A 267 -4.22 2.83 -3.00
N PRO A 268 -3.26 3.16 -2.13
CA PRO A 268 -3.23 2.74 -0.72
C PRO A 268 -4.07 3.65 0.19
N SER A 269 -4.20 3.26 1.46
CA SER A 269 -4.70 4.10 2.55
C SER A 269 -3.62 4.14 3.63
N ILE A 270 -3.35 5.31 4.20
CA ILE A 270 -2.36 5.53 5.26
C ILE A 270 -3.08 6.16 6.45
N GLY A 271 -2.91 5.58 7.63
CA GLY A 271 -3.35 6.17 8.88
C GLY A 271 -2.22 6.97 9.53
N PHE A 272 -2.56 8.05 10.21
CA PHE A 272 -1.67 8.82 11.05
C PHE A 272 -2.28 8.90 12.44
N LYS A 273 -1.53 8.49 13.46
CA LYS A 273 -2.05 8.42 14.83
C LYS A 273 -1.09 9.07 15.82
N LYS A 274 -1.61 9.96 16.65
CA LYS A 274 -0.84 10.57 17.74
C LYS A 274 -0.45 9.51 18.78
N VAL A 275 0.84 9.42 19.07
CA VAL A 275 1.41 8.58 20.10
C VAL A 275 2.40 9.42 20.91
N GLY A 276 1.98 9.85 22.11
CA GLY A 276 2.77 10.76 22.92
C GLY A 276 2.89 12.14 22.27
N ASP A 277 4.13 12.56 22.02
CA ASP A 277 4.54 13.85 21.47
C ASP A 277 4.83 13.80 19.97
N LYS A 278 4.49 12.70 19.28
CA LYS A 278 4.66 12.53 17.83
C LYS A 278 3.48 11.82 17.17
N VAL A 279 3.48 11.80 15.84
CA VAL A 279 2.50 11.06 15.01
C VAL A 279 3.16 9.81 14.42
N GLU A 280 2.58 8.64 14.62
CA GLU A 280 3.04 7.40 13.99
C GLU A 280 2.23 7.09 12.72
N GLU A 281 2.94 6.67 11.67
CA GLU A 281 2.33 6.12 10.46
C GLU A 281 1.75 4.72 10.73
N VAL A 282 0.53 4.50 10.27
CA VAL A 282 -0.16 3.21 10.27
C VAL A 282 -0.46 2.81 8.82
N PHE A 283 0.42 2.01 8.22
CA PHE A 283 0.21 1.49 6.87
C PHE A 283 -1.01 0.56 6.81
N LEU A 284 -1.94 0.84 5.88
CA LEU A 284 -3.22 0.13 5.72
C LEU A 284 -3.98 0.01 7.07
N PRO A 285 -4.55 1.12 7.59
CA PRO A 285 -5.10 1.15 8.94
C PRO A 285 -6.24 0.14 9.13
N TRP A 286 -7.06 -0.10 8.10
CA TRP A 286 -8.11 -1.12 8.09
C TRP A 286 -7.60 -2.57 8.13
N HIS A 287 -6.39 -2.85 7.63
CA HIS A 287 -5.88 -4.21 7.57
C HIS A 287 -5.34 -4.65 8.95
N ARG A 288 -5.62 -5.88 9.37
CA ARG A 288 -5.12 -6.51 10.60
C ARG A 288 -5.59 -5.86 11.90
N GLU A 289 -6.83 -5.37 11.88
CA GLU A 289 -7.56 -4.94 13.06
C GLU A 289 -8.24 -6.15 13.73
N TRP A 290 -9.56 -6.29 13.63
CA TRP A 290 -10.32 -7.31 14.36
C TRP A 290 -10.16 -8.73 13.78
N SER A 291 -9.98 -8.84 12.47
CA SER A 291 -9.88 -10.11 11.74
C SER A 291 -8.58 -10.88 12.04
N HIS A 292 -7.53 -10.18 12.48
CA HIS A 292 -6.21 -10.75 12.78
C HIS A 292 -5.96 -10.87 14.29
N SER A 293 -7.00 -11.29 15.03
CA SER A 293 -6.93 -11.56 16.46
C SER A 293 -7.08 -13.05 16.77
N PHE A 294 -6.32 -13.53 17.76
CA PHE A 294 -6.48 -14.88 18.28
C PHE A 294 -7.88 -15.12 18.84
N VAL A 295 -8.50 -14.09 19.43
CA VAL A 295 -9.87 -14.15 19.97
C VAL A 295 -10.88 -14.38 18.85
N THR A 296 -10.73 -13.69 17.71
CA THR A 296 -11.55 -13.92 16.51
C THR A 296 -11.41 -15.36 16.01
N GLY A 297 -10.20 -15.92 16.04
CA GLY A 297 -9.97 -17.35 15.73
C GLY A 297 -10.77 -18.29 16.64
N VAL A 298 -10.88 -18.00 17.94
CA VAL A 298 -11.72 -18.77 18.88
C VAL A 298 -13.19 -18.69 18.50
N PHE A 299 -13.70 -17.50 18.15
CA PHE A 299 -15.09 -17.32 17.72
C PHE A 299 -15.40 -18.07 16.42
N VAL A 300 -14.50 -18.03 15.43
CA VAL A 300 -14.63 -18.79 14.18
C VAL A 300 -14.67 -20.29 14.47
N ALA A 301 -13.79 -20.79 15.33
CA ALA A 301 -13.77 -22.20 15.73
C ALA A 301 -15.05 -22.62 16.45
N ALA A 302 -15.56 -21.80 17.38
CA ALA A 302 -16.82 -22.06 18.07
C ALA A 302 -18.00 -22.13 17.09
N LEU A 303 -18.04 -21.24 16.10
CA LEU A 303 -19.07 -21.25 15.06
C LEU A 303 -18.98 -22.53 14.20
N ILE A 304 -17.79 -22.91 13.76
CA ILE A 304 -17.55 -24.16 13.01
C ILE A 304 -18.00 -25.37 13.85
N TYR A 305 -17.63 -25.43 15.13
CA TYR A 305 -18.07 -26.50 16.03
C TYR A 305 -19.59 -26.62 16.08
N VAL A 306 -20.31 -25.52 16.34
CA VAL A 306 -21.77 -25.51 16.45
C VAL A 306 -22.42 -25.97 15.15
N ILE A 307 -22.01 -25.41 14.01
CA ILE A 307 -22.57 -25.78 12.69
C ILE A 307 -22.36 -27.27 12.41
N PHE A 308 -21.13 -27.76 12.57
CA PHE A 308 -20.79 -29.15 12.26
C PHE A 308 -21.38 -30.14 13.26
N LYS A 309 -21.58 -29.73 14.51
CA LYS A 309 -22.31 -30.51 15.51
C LYS A 309 -23.78 -30.65 15.15
N LEU A 310 -24.42 -29.58 14.67
CA LEU A 310 -25.84 -29.57 14.29
C LEU A 310 -26.13 -30.45 13.06
N ILE A 311 -25.23 -30.49 12.08
CA ILE A 311 -25.36 -31.40 10.92
C ILE A 311 -24.90 -32.84 11.22
N GLY A 312 -24.57 -33.14 12.48
CA GLY A 312 -24.24 -34.49 12.92
C GLY A 312 -22.84 -34.99 12.55
N TYR A 313 -21.90 -34.10 12.21
CA TYR A 313 -20.53 -34.52 11.89
C TYR A 313 -19.79 -35.00 13.16
N PRO A 314 -19.35 -36.27 13.22
CA PRO A 314 -18.78 -36.87 14.43
C PRO A 314 -17.50 -36.17 14.92
N HIS A 315 -16.67 -35.69 14.00
CA HIS A 315 -15.37 -35.09 14.29
C HIS A 315 -15.41 -33.54 14.29
N SER A 316 -16.58 -32.97 14.60
CA SER A 316 -16.83 -31.52 14.67
C SER A 316 -15.88 -30.78 15.62
N LEU A 317 -15.47 -31.41 16.73
CA LEU A 317 -14.54 -30.80 17.69
C LEU A 317 -13.11 -30.72 17.13
N GLN A 318 -12.61 -31.82 16.56
CA GLN A 318 -11.30 -31.87 15.91
C GLN A 318 -11.23 -30.86 14.76
N LEU A 319 -12.29 -30.78 13.96
CA LEU A 319 -12.40 -29.83 12.86
C LEU A 319 -12.33 -28.37 13.34
N ALA A 320 -13.06 -28.04 14.41
CA ALA A 320 -13.04 -26.70 15.00
C ALA A 320 -11.64 -26.33 15.51
N PHE A 321 -10.97 -27.23 16.23
CA PHE A 321 -9.59 -26.98 16.70
C PHE A 321 -8.60 -26.84 15.55
N ALA A 322 -8.67 -27.71 14.54
CA ALA A 322 -7.83 -27.59 13.35
C ALA A 322 -8.04 -26.24 12.65
N SER A 323 -9.29 -25.79 12.50
CA SER A 323 -9.60 -24.49 11.93
C SER A 323 -9.11 -23.31 12.77
N MET A 324 -9.18 -23.42 14.09
CA MET A 324 -8.61 -22.42 15.01
C MET A 324 -7.09 -22.30 14.82
N ILE A 325 -6.40 -23.45 14.77
CA ILE A 325 -4.94 -23.49 14.58
C ILE A 325 -4.58 -22.92 13.20
N GLY A 326 -5.31 -23.29 12.15
CA GLY A 326 -5.12 -22.72 10.81
C GLY A 326 -5.27 -21.19 10.79
N PHE A 327 -6.31 -20.66 11.44
CA PHE A 327 -6.54 -19.22 11.58
C PHE A 327 -5.41 -18.54 12.37
N TRP A 328 -4.93 -19.15 13.45
CA TRP A 328 -3.85 -18.61 14.26
C TRP A 328 -2.49 -18.66 13.54
N LEU A 329 -2.23 -19.70 12.74
CA LEU A 329 -1.03 -19.80 11.92
C LEU A 329 -0.94 -18.64 10.92
N HIS A 330 -2.05 -18.23 10.30
CA HIS A 330 -2.10 -17.02 9.47
C HIS A 330 -1.61 -15.80 10.24
N ILE A 331 -2.15 -15.57 11.45
CA ILE A 331 -1.78 -14.42 12.29
C ILE A 331 -0.29 -14.47 12.67
N ILE A 332 0.21 -15.64 13.05
CA ILE A 332 1.62 -15.83 13.44
C ILE A 332 2.56 -15.57 12.26
N GLU A 333 2.24 -16.09 11.09
CA GLU A 333 3.02 -15.86 9.85
C GLU A 333 3.07 -14.38 9.51
N ASP A 334 1.93 -13.69 9.66
CA ASP A 334 1.83 -12.26 9.43
C ASP A 334 2.63 -11.42 10.43
N GLN A 335 2.85 -11.93 11.64
CA GLN A 335 3.70 -11.30 12.66
C GLN A 335 5.20 -11.38 12.31
N LEU A 336 5.62 -12.28 11.42
CA LEU A 336 7.01 -12.33 10.92
C LEU A 336 7.34 -11.16 9.99
N GLY A 337 6.32 -10.55 9.38
CA GLY A 337 6.46 -9.41 8.47
C GLY A 337 6.62 -8.06 9.16
N PHE A 338 6.54 -6.97 8.40
CA PHE A 338 6.67 -5.60 8.94
C PHE A 338 5.37 -5.05 9.57
N MET A 339 4.21 -5.45 9.05
CA MET A 339 2.93 -4.82 9.42
C MET A 339 2.42 -5.24 10.82
N GLY A 340 2.77 -6.44 11.30
CA GLY A 340 2.26 -6.96 12.57
C GLY A 340 0.74 -7.11 12.57
N GLY A 341 0.08 -6.95 13.72
CA GLY A 341 -1.40 -7.03 13.83
C GLY A 341 -1.94 -6.74 15.24
N ASN A 342 -3.25 -6.59 15.38
CA ASN A 342 -3.91 -6.48 16.68
C ASN A 342 -4.32 -7.87 17.21
N LEU A 343 -3.42 -8.49 17.96
CA LEU A 343 -3.55 -9.90 18.37
C LEU A 343 -4.72 -10.17 19.33
N PHE A 344 -5.21 -9.16 20.06
CA PHE A 344 -6.15 -9.34 21.18
C PHE A 344 -7.45 -8.52 21.07
N TYR A 345 -7.83 -8.09 19.87
CA TYR A 345 -9.17 -7.50 19.66
C TYR A 345 -10.28 -8.45 20.17
N PRO A 346 -11.37 -7.98 20.81
CA PRO A 346 -11.72 -6.58 21.10
C PRO A 346 -11.16 -6.04 22.43
N PHE A 347 -10.36 -6.81 23.16
CA PHE A 347 -9.81 -6.38 24.46
C PHE A 347 -8.73 -5.29 24.32
N SER A 348 -8.11 -5.19 23.15
CA SER A 348 -7.13 -4.16 22.81
C SER A 348 -7.37 -3.65 21.38
N SER A 349 -7.06 -2.38 21.14
CA SER A 349 -6.96 -1.76 19.80
C SER A 349 -5.51 -1.48 19.40
N LYS A 350 -4.54 -1.87 20.23
CA LYS A 350 -3.11 -1.62 20.01
C LYS A 350 -2.55 -2.66 19.03
N ARG A 351 -2.04 -2.19 17.90
CA ARG A 351 -1.30 -3.02 16.94
C ARG A 351 0.08 -3.34 17.52
N ILE A 352 0.46 -4.61 17.48
CA ILE A 352 1.78 -5.09 17.86
C ILE A 352 2.64 -5.14 16.60
N PRO A 353 3.77 -4.43 16.53
CA PRO A 353 4.61 -4.40 15.34
C PRO A 353 5.17 -5.79 15.03
N GLY A 354 5.26 -6.12 13.74
CA GLY A 354 5.83 -7.39 13.31
C GLY A 354 7.35 -7.42 13.48
N LEU A 355 7.94 -8.61 13.37
CA LEU A 355 9.39 -8.82 13.53
C LEU A 355 10.21 -8.22 12.39
N GLY A 356 9.58 -7.94 11.23
CA GLY A 356 10.23 -7.32 10.08
C GLY A 356 11.29 -8.21 9.42
N ILE A 357 11.16 -9.55 9.53
CA ILE A 357 12.14 -10.50 8.96
C ILE A 357 12.09 -10.48 7.42
N GLY A 358 10.91 -10.20 6.85
CA GLY A 358 10.76 -9.99 5.42
C GLY A 358 9.38 -9.52 5.02
N GLU A 359 9.24 -9.14 3.76
CA GLU A 359 7.97 -8.66 3.21
C GLU A 359 7.02 -9.83 2.88
N SER A 360 5.71 -9.56 2.83
CA SER A 360 4.71 -10.56 2.40
C SER A 360 4.98 -11.12 0.99
N GLY A 361 5.72 -10.38 0.15
CA GLY A 361 6.17 -10.81 -1.17
C GLY A 361 7.46 -11.63 -1.18
N SER A 362 8.09 -11.87 -0.02
CA SER A 362 9.38 -12.56 0.08
C SER A 362 9.25 -14.01 -0.41
N ALA A 363 9.87 -14.31 -1.56
CA ALA A 363 9.90 -15.66 -2.10
C ALA A 363 10.60 -16.62 -1.13
N VAL A 364 11.66 -16.17 -0.44
CA VAL A 364 12.40 -16.97 0.53
C VAL A 364 11.51 -17.37 1.69
N LEU A 365 10.85 -16.41 2.37
CA LEU A 365 9.99 -16.74 3.52
C LEU A 365 8.78 -17.56 3.09
N ASN A 366 8.11 -17.17 2.00
CA ASN A 366 6.94 -17.89 1.50
C ASN A 366 7.27 -19.35 1.13
N PHE A 367 8.40 -19.58 0.44
CA PHE A 367 8.83 -20.93 0.11
C PHE A 367 9.25 -21.71 1.38
N SER A 368 9.96 -21.08 2.31
CA SER A 368 10.38 -21.70 3.57
C SER A 368 9.18 -22.20 4.38
N THR A 369 8.15 -21.36 4.54
CA THR A 369 6.91 -21.73 5.24
C THR A 369 6.15 -22.81 4.50
N ALA A 370 5.92 -22.63 3.19
CA ALA A 370 5.19 -23.62 2.39
C ALA A 370 5.86 -24.99 2.43
N TRP A 371 7.19 -25.04 2.30
CA TRP A 371 7.96 -26.28 2.37
C TRP A 371 7.88 -26.92 3.76
N LEU A 372 7.90 -26.12 4.82
CA LEU A 372 7.75 -26.62 6.19
C LEU A 372 6.37 -27.24 6.40
N MET A 373 5.32 -26.58 5.93
CA MET A 373 3.94 -27.11 6.00
C MET A 373 3.80 -28.40 5.20
N ILE A 374 4.39 -28.48 4.01
CA ILE A 374 4.45 -29.71 3.21
C ILE A 374 5.20 -30.82 3.94
N SER A 375 6.30 -30.49 4.61
CA SER A 375 7.10 -31.44 5.40
C SER A 375 6.27 -32.05 6.53
N PHE A 376 5.51 -31.22 7.27
CA PHE A 376 4.58 -31.70 8.30
C PHE A 376 3.48 -32.59 7.72
N MET A 377 2.87 -32.19 6.60
CA MET A 377 1.83 -33.00 5.95
C MET A 377 2.37 -34.37 5.54
N ILE A 378 3.54 -34.44 4.88
CA ILE A 378 4.17 -35.70 4.48
C ILE A 378 4.45 -36.57 5.70
N ALA A 379 5.01 -36.00 6.77
CA ALA A 379 5.33 -36.74 7.98
C ALA A 379 4.07 -37.27 8.68
N ASN A 380 3.01 -36.47 8.77
CA ASN A 380 1.73 -36.86 9.36
C ASN A 380 1.03 -37.94 8.53
N PHE A 381 1.00 -37.80 7.19
CA PHE A 381 0.48 -38.84 6.30
C PHE A 381 1.26 -40.15 6.42
N ASN A 382 2.59 -40.08 6.51
CA ASN A 382 3.43 -41.26 6.71
C ASN A 382 3.11 -41.95 8.05
N ALA A 383 3.04 -41.17 9.13
CA ALA A 383 2.79 -41.68 10.48
C ALA A 383 1.38 -42.29 10.66
N PHE A 384 0.38 -41.74 9.98
CA PHE A 384 -1.01 -42.22 10.09
C PHE A 384 -1.38 -43.28 9.06
N SER A 385 -0.47 -43.61 8.13
CA SER A 385 -0.66 -44.71 7.19
C SER A 385 -0.56 -46.06 7.91
N SER A 386 -1.47 -46.98 7.59
CA SER A 386 -1.44 -48.36 8.14
C SER A 386 -0.16 -49.12 7.79
N ARG A 387 0.46 -48.76 6.66
CA ARG A 387 1.79 -49.18 6.24
C ARG A 387 2.56 -47.92 5.82
N PRO A 388 3.36 -47.32 6.72
CA PRO A 388 4.14 -46.13 6.40
C PRO A 388 5.02 -46.37 5.16
N PRO A 389 4.83 -45.62 4.06
CA PRO A 389 5.62 -45.81 2.84
C PRO A 389 7.09 -45.42 3.03
N ILE A 390 7.40 -44.53 3.97
CA ILE A 390 8.75 -44.06 4.26
C ILE A 390 9.21 -44.71 5.58
N PRO A 391 10.24 -45.57 5.56
CA PRO A 391 10.70 -46.33 6.72
C PRO A 391 11.62 -45.49 7.62
N LEU A 392 11.20 -44.28 7.96
CA LEU A 392 11.88 -43.37 8.88
C LEU A 392 10.97 -43.06 10.07
N ALA A 393 11.55 -42.85 11.25
CA ALA A 393 10.78 -42.36 12.38
C ALA A 393 10.26 -40.94 12.09
N TYR A 394 9.14 -40.57 12.71
CA TYR A 394 8.48 -39.28 12.47
C TYR A 394 9.43 -38.07 12.63
N HIS A 395 10.23 -38.06 13.69
CA HIS A 395 11.17 -36.99 13.97
C HIS A 395 12.33 -36.95 12.95
N GLU A 396 12.84 -38.11 12.53
CA GLU A 396 13.89 -38.20 11.49
C GLU A 396 13.37 -37.66 10.16
N LEU A 397 12.15 -38.06 9.77
CA LEU A 397 11.52 -37.62 8.54
C LEU A 397 11.28 -36.10 8.55
N ILE A 398 10.75 -35.54 9.65
CA ILE A 398 10.56 -34.09 9.78
C ILE A 398 11.90 -33.36 9.75
N MET A 399 12.91 -33.82 10.49
CA MET A 399 14.22 -33.18 10.49
C MET A 399 14.80 -33.13 9.08
N LEU A 400 14.79 -34.26 8.36
CA LEU A 400 15.30 -34.36 7.00
C LEU A 400 14.53 -33.45 6.02
N LEU A 401 13.20 -33.51 6.04
CA LEU A 401 12.36 -32.73 5.13
C LEU A 401 12.40 -31.23 5.45
N SER A 402 12.62 -30.85 6.71
CA SER A 402 12.64 -29.44 7.11
C SER A 402 13.97 -28.74 6.83
N ILE A 403 15.03 -29.45 6.41
CA ILE A 403 16.34 -28.86 6.10
C ILE A 403 16.24 -27.63 5.18
N PRO A 404 15.53 -27.68 4.02
CA PRO A 404 15.41 -26.52 3.14
C PRO A 404 14.76 -25.32 3.84
N SER A 405 13.70 -25.54 4.62
CA SER A 405 13.05 -24.47 5.39
C SER A 405 13.99 -23.88 6.43
N ILE A 406 14.72 -24.71 7.18
CA ILE A 406 15.68 -24.28 8.21
C ILE A 406 16.76 -23.41 7.58
N LEU A 407 17.37 -23.86 6.47
CA LEU A 407 18.42 -23.13 5.78
C LEU A 407 17.93 -21.79 5.23
N LEU A 408 16.74 -21.75 4.64
CA LEU A 408 16.19 -20.53 4.07
C LEU A 408 15.71 -19.54 5.13
N TYR A 409 15.16 -20.01 6.26
CA TYR A 409 14.88 -19.15 7.40
C TYR A 409 16.17 -18.60 8.02
N ALA A 410 17.20 -19.43 8.18
CA ALA A 410 18.51 -18.98 8.66
C ALA A 410 19.11 -17.93 7.73
N TYR A 411 19.00 -18.13 6.41
CA TYR A 411 19.40 -17.15 5.41
C TYR A 411 18.62 -15.83 5.51
N ALA A 412 17.29 -15.90 5.66
CA ALA A 412 16.45 -14.71 5.83
C ALA A 412 16.81 -13.93 7.12
N LEU A 413 17.03 -14.63 8.24
CA LEU A 413 17.46 -14.03 9.50
C LEU A 413 18.87 -13.42 9.39
N TRP A 414 19.78 -14.07 8.67
CA TRP A 414 21.11 -13.54 8.40
C TRP A 414 21.06 -12.26 7.57
N MET A 415 20.28 -12.23 6.49
CA MET A 415 20.08 -11.01 5.68
C MET A 415 19.46 -9.88 6.50
N TRP A 416 18.43 -10.19 7.30
CA TRP A 416 17.80 -9.24 8.20
C TRP A 416 18.81 -8.65 9.20
N SER A 417 19.59 -9.50 9.88
CA SER A 417 20.62 -9.07 10.82
C SER A 417 21.71 -8.23 10.15
N ALA A 418 22.15 -8.62 8.95
CA ALA A 418 23.13 -7.86 8.17
C ALA A 418 22.61 -6.46 7.80
N SER A 419 21.34 -6.37 7.37
CA SER A 419 20.72 -5.08 7.05
C SER A 419 20.59 -4.17 8.27
N LYS A 420 20.19 -4.72 9.42
CA LYS A 420 20.07 -3.96 10.67
C LYS A 420 21.42 -3.46 11.17
N LYS A 421 22.46 -4.30 11.09
CA LYS A 421 23.84 -3.89 11.45
C LYS A 421 24.36 -2.77 10.55
N ARG A 422 24.01 -2.80 9.26
CA ARG A 422 24.38 -1.74 8.33
C ARG A 422 23.72 -0.41 8.70
N ILE A 423 22.42 -0.41 9.00
CA ILE A 423 21.69 0.79 9.45
C ILE A 423 22.31 1.35 10.74
N ILE A 424 22.52 0.50 11.76
CA ILE A 424 23.14 0.92 13.02
C ILE A 424 24.54 1.50 12.80
N ARG A 425 25.30 0.96 11.83
CA ARG A 425 26.63 1.47 11.49
C ARG A 425 26.54 2.84 10.82
N GLU A 426 25.65 2.99 9.83
CA GLU A 426 25.41 4.26 9.15
C GLU A 426 24.94 5.33 10.15
N GLU A 427 24.03 5.00 11.08
CA GLU A 427 23.59 5.88 12.17
C GLU A 427 24.75 6.31 13.08
N LYS A 428 25.64 5.38 13.46
CA LYS A 428 26.82 5.69 14.26
C LYS A 428 27.84 6.57 13.53
N GLU A 429 28.08 6.30 12.25
CA GLU A 429 28.99 7.12 11.42
C GLU A 429 28.45 8.55 11.30
N VAL A 430 27.12 8.73 11.20
CA VAL A 430 26.48 10.05 11.23
C VAL A 430 26.60 10.71 12.62
N GLU A 431 26.36 9.97 13.70
CA GLU A 431 26.50 10.49 15.07
C GLU A 431 27.94 10.92 15.40
N GLU A 432 28.94 10.14 14.96
CA GLU A 432 30.36 10.47 15.09
C GLU A 432 30.73 11.70 14.27
N ALA A 433 30.27 11.80 13.01
CA ALA A 433 30.50 12.97 12.16
C ALA A 433 29.88 14.26 12.75
N LEU A 434 28.68 14.17 13.33
CA LEU A 434 28.02 15.30 14.00
C LEU A 434 28.79 15.74 15.25
N LYS A 435 29.34 14.81 16.04
CA LYS A 435 30.18 15.13 17.20
C LYS A 435 31.50 15.77 16.80
N GLU A 436 32.13 15.31 15.73
CA GLU A 436 33.35 15.92 15.20
C GLU A 436 33.10 17.35 14.69
N GLU A 437 31.96 17.62 14.02
CA GLU A 437 31.56 18.97 13.63
C GLU A 437 31.27 19.89 14.84
N GLU A 438 30.64 19.38 15.91
CA GLU A 438 30.42 20.14 17.15
C GLU A 438 31.74 20.46 17.87
N GLU A 439 32.72 19.55 17.86
CA GLU A 439 34.05 19.78 18.45
C GLU A 439 34.90 20.76 17.60
N LEU A 440 34.74 20.77 16.27
CA LEU A 440 35.46 21.67 15.36
C LEU A 440 34.80 23.06 15.19
N GLY A 441 33.49 23.16 15.38
CA GLY A 441 32.73 24.41 15.33
C GLY A 441 32.75 25.23 16.62
N GLY A 442 33.33 24.69 17.69
CA GLY A 442 33.54 25.34 18.98
C GLY A 442 34.86 26.11 19.09
N THR A 443 35.08 27.12 18.24
CA THR A 443 36.07 28.20 18.48
C THR A 443 35.56 29.55 18.05
#